data_AF-A0A5Q3LBA4-F1
#
_entry.id   AF-A0A5Q3LBA4-F1
#
_cell.length_a   1.000
_cell.length_b   1.000
_cell.length_c   1.000
_cell.angle_alpha   90.00
_cell.angle_beta   90.00
_cell.angle_gamma   90.00
#
_symmetry.space_group_name_H-M   'P 1'
#
loop_
_entity.id
_entity.type
_entity.pdbx_description
1 polymer ?
#
loop_
_entity_poly.entity_id
_entity_poly.type
_entity_poly.pdbx_seq_one_letter_code
_entity_poly.pdbx_strand_id
1 'polypeptide(L)'
;MRSESQGLQIALIIFVVLTLVLGVTTFVFFKSYDEARQKEQEAIADASRKDQAARNFQIQNEELKDWIGVDRQATLETASDTITADMEKYAGSLPSEKQDYRSVVIAMAGSVEQLMEEKQSLQTEIDRLKADYAKRESTSQQQITTHRNAQTKAEQELRSQLAIYQKAIEDLKEENQALASTWASRQEELQKARQEAEVAQQQLIASLSEEKAGRQKVADELSQFRPKQFDVPDGEIRMVDQGRETVIIGLGSADNLREQVSFSVFPNGTTDITNSEKAKGSIQVTRVISDHSAEAKIVDSELLDPILPGDVIYTPLWHKGREEHFALAGILDINEDGRTDNDAIRNLITMAGGVVDAEVRPDGQISGQITPRTRYLIVGERVSDAAAQAAANLGAVNTASNKLKDEATRNGVRRLSLDEFLDYIGYSRTNRIFRPNSGEKYDLEAGQNSSSFRSRRPGSTAYRN
;
A
#
# COMPACT_ATOMS: atom_id res chain seq x y z
N MET A 1 8.85 199.84 90.42
CA MET A 1 7.48 199.38 90.76
C MET A 1 7.40 197.87 90.51
N ARG A 2 6.59 197.15 91.28
CA ARG A 2 6.58 195.69 91.56
C ARG A 2 6.17 194.75 90.38
N SER A 3 6.54 193.46 90.55
CA SER A 3 6.00 192.15 90.07
C SER A 3 6.25 191.62 88.65
N GLU A 4 6.91 190.44 88.53
CA GLU A 4 6.50 189.26 87.70
C GLU A 4 7.62 188.18 87.60
N SER A 5 7.59 187.17 88.48
CA SER A 5 8.46 185.98 88.42
C SER A 5 7.67 184.67 88.22
N GLN A 6 6.50 184.74 87.57
CA GLN A 6 5.61 183.58 87.32
C GLN A 6 5.60 183.09 85.86
N GLY A 7 5.86 183.96 84.86
CA GLY A 7 5.82 183.55 83.44
C GLY A 7 6.94 182.60 83.00
N LEU A 8 8.13 182.71 83.60
CA LEU A 8 9.30 181.92 83.23
C LEU A 8 9.15 180.43 83.61
N GLN A 9 8.50 180.12 84.75
CA GLN A 9 8.30 178.74 85.19
C GLN A 9 7.26 177.98 84.34
N ILE A 10 6.21 178.66 83.87
CA ILE A 10 5.17 178.06 83.03
C ILE A 10 5.73 177.67 81.65
N ALA A 11 6.56 178.53 81.05
CA ALA A 11 7.19 178.26 79.75
C ALA A 11 8.12 177.04 79.80
N LEU A 12 8.88 176.85 80.89
CA LEU A 12 9.77 175.70 81.06
C LEU A 12 8.99 174.38 81.13
N ILE A 13 7.89 174.34 81.91
CA ILE A 13 7.08 173.14 82.05
C ILE A 13 6.45 172.74 80.71
N ILE A 14 5.91 173.71 79.96
CA ILE A 14 5.33 173.44 78.64
C ILE A 14 6.39 172.87 77.68
N PHE A 15 7.60 173.44 77.66
CA PHE A 15 8.67 172.96 76.78
C PHE A 15 9.10 171.52 77.10
N VAL A 16 9.23 171.16 78.38
CA VAL A 16 9.56 169.79 78.80
C VAL A 16 8.44 168.81 78.44
N VAL A 17 7.18 169.20 78.60
CA VAL A 17 6.05 168.35 78.21
C VAL A 17 5.98 168.18 76.68
N LEU A 18 6.19 169.24 75.91
CA LEU A 18 6.17 169.19 74.44
C LEU A 18 7.28 168.31 73.88
N THR A 19 8.49 168.39 74.43
CA THR A 19 9.62 167.54 74.00
C THR A 19 9.40 166.08 74.36
N LEU A 20 8.77 165.78 75.51
CA LEU A 20 8.35 164.41 75.86
C LEU A 20 7.27 163.88 74.91
N VAL A 21 6.24 164.68 74.61
CA VAL A 21 5.18 164.28 73.66
C VAL A 21 5.76 164.08 72.26
N LEU A 22 6.68 164.95 71.81
CA LEU A 22 7.35 164.82 70.52
C LEU A 22 8.24 163.57 70.46
N GLY A 23 8.96 163.25 71.54
CA GLY A 23 9.75 162.02 71.66
C GLY A 23 8.89 160.76 71.58
N VAL A 24 7.76 160.72 72.30
CA VAL A 24 6.83 159.59 72.28
C VAL A 24 6.17 159.43 70.90
N THR A 25 5.70 160.53 70.30
CA THR A 25 5.07 160.50 68.96
C THR A 25 6.05 160.10 67.87
N THR A 26 7.30 160.59 67.92
CA THR A 26 8.34 160.21 66.96
C THR A 26 8.72 158.74 67.11
N PHE A 27 8.81 158.21 68.33
CA PHE A 27 9.05 156.78 68.56
C PHE A 27 7.89 155.91 68.07
N VAL A 28 6.64 156.32 68.31
CA VAL A 28 5.46 155.59 67.82
C VAL A 28 5.39 155.62 66.29
N PHE A 29 5.70 156.75 65.65
CA PHE A 29 5.76 156.84 64.18
C PHE A 29 6.92 156.06 63.58
N PHE A 30 8.10 156.08 64.20
CA PHE A 30 9.24 155.31 63.75
C PHE A 30 8.98 153.81 63.91
N LYS A 31 8.42 153.40 65.05
CA LYS A 31 8.00 152.02 65.28
C LYS A 31 6.90 151.58 64.32
N SER A 32 5.91 152.43 64.03
CA SER A 32 4.86 152.09 63.06
C SER A 32 5.37 152.04 61.61
N TYR A 33 6.36 152.87 61.26
CA TYR A 33 7.05 152.82 59.97
C TYR A 33 7.92 151.57 59.82
N ASP A 34 8.68 151.20 60.85
CA ASP A 34 9.45 149.96 60.87
C ASP A 34 8.54 148.72 60.83
N GLU A 35 7.43 148.70 61.59
CA GLU A 35 6.43 147.64 61.52
C GLU A 35 5.78 147.54 60.13
N ALA A 36 5.48 148.68 59.48
CA ALA A 36 4.95 148.69 58.12
C ALA A 36 5.95 148.17 57.09
N ARG A 37 7.23 148.57 57.20
CA ARG A 37 8.33 148.11 56.33
C ARG A 37 8.63 146.64 56.53
N GLN A 38 8.55 146.13 57.77
CA GLN A 38 8.71 144.70 58.06
C GLN A 38 7.57 143.90 57.42
N LYS A 39 6.31 144.34 57.55
CA LYS A 39 5.17 143.70 56.86
C LYS A 39 5.30 143.71 55.35
N GLU A 40 5.83 144.79 54.77
CA GLU A 40 6.09 144.88 53.32
C GLU A 40 7.17 143.87 52.89
N GLN A 41 8.28 143.76 53.62
CA GLN A 41 9.33 142.78 53.34
C GLN A 41 8.82 141.34 53.51
N GLU A 42 8.01 141.07 54.53
CA GLU A 42 7.36 139.77 54.74
C GLU A 42 6.40 139.44 53.59
N ALA A 43 5.61 140.41 53.12
CA ALA A 43 4.70 140.24 51.98
C ALA A 43 5.46 140.00 50.66
N ILE A 44 6.58 140.69 50.42
CA ILE A 44 7.44 140.45 49.25
C ILE A 44 8.10 139.07 49.32
N ALA A 45 8.59 138.67 50.49
CA ALA A 45 9.17 137.34 50.70
C ALA A 45 8.12 136.23 50.55
N ASP A 46 6.87 136.45 50.99
CA ASP A 46 5.76 135.53 50.79
C ASP A 46 5.34 135.44 49.30
N ALA A 47 5.24 136.59 48.61
CA ALA A 47 4.96 136.64 47.17
C ALA A 47 6.04 135.92 46.34
N SER A 48 7.32 136.13 46.66
CA SER A 48 8.44 135.45 45.99
C SER A 48 8.42 133.94 46.24
N ARG A 49 8.12 133.50 47.47
CA ARG A 49 7.96 132.07 47.80
C ARG A 49 6.80 131.44 47.04
N LYS A 50 5.65 132.12 46.96
CA LYS A 50 4.48 131.67 46.19
C LYS A 50 4.78 131.59 44.68
N ASP A 51 5.51 132.56 44.14
CA ASP A 51 5.91 132.61 42.73
C ASP A 51 6.94 131.52 42.37
N GLN A 52 7.91 131.26 43.26
CA GLN A 52 8.81 130.11 43.12
C GLN A 52 8.05 128.77 43.20
N ALA A 53 7.12 128.63 44.14
CA ALA A 53 6.28 127.44 44.24
C ALA A 53 5.42 127.24 42.98
N ALA A 54 4.86 128.31 42.42
CA ALA A 54 4.08 128.27 41.18
C ALA A 54 4.93 127.86 39.97
N ARG A 55 6.13 128.41 39.82
CA ARG A 55 7.08 127.98 38.77
C ARG A 55 7.47 126.52 38.90
N ASN A 56 7.79 126.07 40.11
CA ASN A 56 8.15 124.67 40.35
C ASN A 56 6.98 123.72 40.03
N PHE A 57 5.76 124.11 40.41
CA PHE A 57 4.55 123.35 40.06
C PHE A 57 4.31 123.31 38.54
N GLN A 58 4.53 124.43 37.84
CA GLN A 58 4.43 124.48 36.39
C GLN A 58 5.44 123.55 35.71
N ILE A 59 6.70 123.58 36.14
CA ILE A 59 7.76 122.69 35.62
C ILE A 59 7.39 121.22 35.86
N GLN A 60 6.96 120.87 37.08
CA GLN A 60 6.54 119.50 37.40
C GLN A 60 5.34 119.04 36.56
N ASN A 61 4.38 119.94 36.28
CA ASN A 61 3.24 119.64 35.43
C ASN A 61 3.65 119.46 33.95
N GLU A 62 4.57 120.28 33.46
CA GLU A 62 5.14 120.15 32.12
C GLU A 62 5.92 118.83 31.97
N GLU A 63 6.71 118.43 32.97
CA GLU A 63 7.42 117.15 33.00
C GLU A 63 6.47 115.95 33.03
N LEU A 64 5.38 116.03 33.82
CA LEU A 64 4.38 114.97 33.87
C LEU A 64 3.70 114.77 32.51
N LYS A 65 3.36 115.86 31.81
CA LYS A 65 2.80 115.81 30.45
C LYS A 65 3.76 115.17 29.46
N ASP A 66 5.05 115.50 29.57
CA ASP A 66 6.11 114.91 28.76
C ASP A 66 6.18 113.39 28.95
N TRP A 67 6.07 112.91 30.20
CA TRP A 67 6.11 111.47 30.52
C TRP A 67 4.90 110.69 30.00
N ILE A 68 3.72 111.30 29.94
CA ILE A 68 2.52 110.68 29.37
C ILE A 68 2.39 110.92 27.85
N GLY A 69 3.36 111.62 27.23
CA GLY A 69 3.40 111.85 25.79
C GLY A 69 2.45 112.96 25.29
N VAL A 70 2.02 113.87 26.16
CA VAL A 70 1.18 115.04 25.81
C VAL A 70 2.06 116.30 25.68
N ASP A 71 1.69 117.21 24.78
CA ASP A 71 2.41 118.47 24.60
C ASP A 71 2.52 119.29 25.90
N ARG A 72 3.71 119.86 26.19
CA ARG A 72 4.00 120.56 27.46
C ARG A 72 3.09 121.78 27.68
N GLN A 73 2.73 122.47 26.60
CA GLN A 73 1.86 123.65 26.62
C GLN A 73 0.38 123.30 26.57
N ALA A 74 0.02 122.02 26.40
CA ALA A 74 -1.38 121.58 26.36
C ALA A 74 -2.13 121.97 27.65
N THR A 75 -3.42 122.26 27.52
CA THR A 75 -4.28 122.46 28.68
C THR A 75 -4.50 121.14 29.41
N LEU A 76 -4.94 121.22 30.67
CA LEU A 76 -5.32 120.02 31.43
C LEU A 76 -6.47 119.26 30.75
N GLU A 77 -7.38 119.97 30.08
CA GLU A 77 -8.49 119.39 29.32
C GLU A 77 -7.99 118.53 28.16
N THR A 78 -7.08 119.05 27.32
CA THR A 78 -6.49 118.28 26.22
C THR A 78 -5.70 117.06 26.71
N ALA A 79 -4.97 117.19 27.83
CA ALA A 79 -4.28 116.06 28.43
C ALA A 79 -5.27 115.00 28.95
N SER A 80 -6.35 115.42 29.59
CA SER A 80 -7.41 114.55 30.09
C SER A 80 -8.13 113.80 28.96
N ASP A 81 -8.45 114.49 27.86
CA ASP A 81 -9.11 113.87 26.70
C ASP A 81 -8.22 112.82 26.04
N THR A 82 -6.92 113.12 25.90
CA THR A 82 -5.94 112.18 25.33
C THR A 82 -5.80 110.93 26.20
N ILE A 83 -5.65 111.12 27.52
CA ILE A 83 -5.60 110.00 28.46
C ILE A 83 -6.90 109.19 28.40
N THR A 84 -8.06 109.84 28.37
CA THR A 84 -9.36 109.16 28.32
C THR A 84 -9.48 108.30 27.06
N ALA A 85 -9.09 108.84 25.90
CA ALA A 85 -9.10 108.12 24.63
C ALA A 85 -8.14 106.90 24.62
N ASP A 86 -6.93 107.06 25.17
CA ASP A 86 -5.98 105.95 25.30
C ASP A 86 -6.50 104.87 26.26
N MET A 87 -7.09 105.28 27.38
CA MET A 87 -7.64 104.35 28.37
C MET A 87 -8.87 103.61 27.85
N GLU A 88 -9.78 104.27 27.13
CA GLU A 88 -10.90 103.60 26.44
C GLU A 88 -10.41 102.53 25.46
N LYS A 89 -9.31 102.80 24.77
CA LYS A 89 -8.77 101.90 23.75
C LYS A 89 -7.96 100.74 24.32
N TYR A 90 -7.13 100.98 25.33
CA TYR A 90 -6.12 100.02 25.80
C TYR A 90 -6.41 99.43 27.18
N ALA A 91 -7.27 100.05 28.00
CA ALA A 91 -7.55 99.59 29.37
C ALA A 91 -8.79 98.68 29.49
N GLY A 92 -9.54 98.47 28.41
CA GLY A 92 -10.78 97.67 28.42
C GLY A 92 -10.61 96.20 28.84
N SER A 93 -9.40 95.65 28.80
CA SER A 93 -9.07 94.30 29.28
C SER A 93 -8.68 94.24 30.76
N LEU A 94 -8.55 95.38 31.43
CA LEU A 94 -8.16 95.46 32.84
C LEU A 94 -9.36 95.72 33.77
N PRO A 95 -9.35 95.13 35.00
CA PRO A 95 -10.31 95.46 36.04
C PRO A 95 -10.35 96.97 36.33
N SER A 96 -11.53 97.51 36.63
CA SER A 96 -11.75 98.95 36.84
C SER A 96 -10.82 99.56 37.91
N GLU A 97 -10.37 98.79 38.90
CA GLU A 97 -9.45 99.25 39.96
C GLU A 97 -7.98 99.39 39.50
N LYS A 98 -7.65 98.92 38.30
CA LYS A 98 -6.29 98.95 37.71
C LYS A 98 -6.25 99.71 36.38
N GLN A 99 -7.23 100.56 36.12
CA GLN A 99 -7.27 101.43 34.95
C GLN A 99 -6.44 102.70 35.20
N ASP A 100 -5.15 102.50 35.43
CA ASP A 100 -4.13 103.54 35.40
C ASP A 100 -3.13 103.25 34.28
N TYR A 101 -2.48 104.30 33.77
CA TYR A 101 -1.61 104.22 32.60
C TYR A 101 -0.45 103.23 32.78
N ARG A 102 0.13 103.13 33.99
CA ARG A 102 1.25 102.21 34.27
C ARG A 102 0.77 100.76 34.24
N SER A 103 -0.40 100.48 34.81
CA SER A 103 -1.00 99.15 34.78
C SER A 103 -1.33 98.69 33.36
N VAL A 104 -1.81 99.59 32.49
CA VAL A 104 -2.05 99.32 31.06
C VAL A 104 -0.75 98.96 30.34
N VAL A 105 0.33 99.72 30.55
CA VAL A 105 1.65 99.41 29.96
C VAL A 105 2.20 98.07 30.44
N ILE A 106 2.10 97.76 31.74
CA ILE A 106 2.54 96.47 32.29
C ILE A 106 1.72 95.30 31.70
N ALA A 107 0.41 95.47 31.58
CA ALA A 107 -0.46 94.44 31.01
C ALA A 107 -0.19 94.21 29.52
N MET A 108 0.03 95.27 28.75
CA MET A 108 0.44 95.16 27.35
C MET A 108 1.82 94.49 27.21
N ALA A 109 2.79 94.84 28.05
CA ALA A 109 4.10 94.19 28.05
C ALA A 109 3.99 92.70 28.36
N GLY A 110 3.22 92.31 29.37
CA GLY A 110 2.96 90.90 29.70
C GLY A 110 2.23 90.15 28.57
N SER A 111 1.27 90.79 27.89
CA SER A 111 0.60 90.22 26.72
C SER A 111 1.55 90.03 25.54
N VAL A 112 2.46 90.98 25.30
CA VAL A 112 3.50 90.85 24.27
C VAL A 112 4.47 89.71 24.61
N GLU A 113 4.90 89.59 25.86
CA GLU A 113 5.74 88.47 26.33
C GLU A 113 5.02 87.13 26.13
N GLN A 114 3.76 87.02 26.55
CA GLN A 114 2.96 85.81 26.36
C GLN A 114 2.80 85.44 24.87
N LEU A 115 2.51 86.43 24.00
CA LEU A 115 2.41 86.20 22.56
C LEU A 115 3.76 85.80 21.94
N MET A 116 4.88 86.32 22.45
CA MET A 116 6.21 85.90 22.00
C MET A 116 6.51 84.46 22.41
N GLU A 117 6.17 84.06 23.63
CA GLU A 117 6.29 82.67 24.11
C GLU A 117 5.40 81.71 23.30
N GLU A 118 4.14 82.10 23.05
CA GLU A 118 3.21 81.31 22.23
C GLU A 118 3.69 81.19 20.79
N LYS A 119 4.20 82.28 20.19
CA LYS A 119 4.78 82.23 18.84
C LYS A 119 5.99 81.28 18.79
N GLN A 120 6.84 81.31 19.81
CA GLN A 120 8.00 80.42 19.88
C GLN A 120 7.59 78.95 20.05
N SER A 121 6.57 78.67 20.88
CA SER A 121 6.05 77.31 21.08
C SER A 121 5.39 76.78 19.80
N LEU A 122 4.55 77.58 19.13
CA LEU A 122 3.95 77.26 17.85
C LEU A 122 5.00 77.05 16.75
N GLN A 123 6.05 77.86 16.70
CA GLN A 123 7.14 77.67 15.74
C GLN A 123 7.86 76.34 15.97
N THR A 124 8.12 76.00 17.24
CA THR A 124 8.74 74.72 17.63
C THR A 124 7.83 73.54 17.25
N GLU A 125 6.52 73.67 17.45
CA GLU A 125 5.54 72.65 17.07
C GLU A 125 5.45 72.49 15.55
N ILE A 126 5.45 73.58 14.78
CA ILE A 126 5.48 73.56 13.32
C ILE A 126 6.73 72.82 12.82
N ASP A 127 7.90 73.12 13.38
CA ASP A 127 9.15 72.50 12.95
C ASP A 127 9.17 71.00 13.31
N ARG A 128 8.62 70.63 14.48
CA ARG A 128 8.42 69.24 14.87
C ARG A 128 7.46 68.51 13.93
N LEU A 129 6.31 69.10 13.62
CA LEU A 129 5.30 68.50 12.72
C LEU A 129 5.85 68.33 11.31
N LYS A 130 6.63 69.28 10.81
CA LYS A 130 7.33 69.16 9.52
C LYS A 130 8.33 68.01 9.52
N ALA A 131 9.13 67.87 10.58
CA ALA A 131 10.07 66.77 10.71
C ALA A 131 9.37 65.41 10.80
N ASP A 132 8.30 65.31 11.59
CA ASP A 132 7.48 64.10 11.72
C ASP A 132 6.79 63.74 10.40
N TYR A 133 6.27 64.71 9.66
CA TYR A 133 5.68 64.51 8.34
C TYR A 133 6.71 63.97 7.34
N ALA A 134 7.87 64.64 7.22
CA ALA A 134 8.94 64.20 6.33
C ALA A 134 9.42 62.78 6.66
N LYS A 135 9.51 62.44 7.95
CA LYS A 135 9.86 61.09 8.42
C LYS A 135 8.79 60.06 8.04
N ARG A 136 7.50 60.38 8.24
CA ARG A 136 6.38 59.51 7.86
C ARG A 136 6.32 59.29 6.36
N GLU A 137 6.49 60.35 5.56
CA GLU A 137 6.52 60.28 4.10
C GLU A 137 7.68 59.40 3.62
N SER A 138 8.89 59.62 4.14
CA SER A 138 10.06 58.79 3.83
C SER A 138 9.83 57.31 4.19
N THR A 139 9.29 57.03 5.38
CA THR A 139 9.00 55.66 5.84
C THR A 139 7.93 54.99 4.95
N SER A 140 6.85 55.72 4.63
CA SER A 140 5.79 55.24 3.75
C SER A 140 6.33 54.93 2.36
N GLN A 141 7.16 55.81 1.79
CA GLN A 141 7.78 55.60 0.48
C GLN A 141 8.73 54.41 0.46
N GLN A 142 9.47 54.17 1.55
CA GLN A 142 10.31 52.98 1.71
C GLN A 142 9.45 51.70 1.77
N GLN A 143 8.35 51.71 2.52
CA GLN A 143 7.43 50.57 2.59
C GLN A 143 6.78 50.30 1.23
N ILE A 144 6.30 51.33 0.54
CA ILE A 144 5.72 51.23 -0.80
C ILE A 144 6.73 50.62 -1.79
N THR A 145 7.98 51.11 -1.78
CA THR A 145 9.05 50.56 -2.63
C THR A 145 9.34 49.10 -2.29
N THR A 146 9.41 48.75 -1.01
CA THR A 146 9.64 47.39 -0.54
C THR A 146 8.54 46.44 -1.00
N HIS A 147 7.27 46.83 -0.82
CA HIS A 147 6.12 46.04 -1.24
C HIS A 147 6.02 45.92 -2.77
N ARG A 148 6.31 46.99 -3.53
CA ARG A 148 6.38 46.92 -4.99
C ARG A 148 7.46 45.97 -5.48
N ASN A 149 8.66 46.04 -4.91
CA ASN A 149 9.76 45.12 -5.27
C ASN A 149 9.41 43.67 -4.93
N ALA A 150 8.80 43.42 -3.77
CA ALA A 150 8.34 42.10 -3.38
C ALA A 150 7.25 41.57 -4.33
N GLN A 151 6.29 42.42 -4.72
CA GLN A 151 5.25 42.07 -5.67
C GLN A 151 5.83 41.73 -7.05
N THR A 152 6.70 42.58 -7.61
CA THR A 152 7.34 42.31 -8.90
C THR A 152 8.17 41.03 -8.87
N LYS A 153 8.89 40.76 -7.78
CA LYS A 153 9.64 39.53 -7.61
C LYS A 153 8.71 38.30 -7.57
N ALA A 154 7.64 38.36 -6.79
CA ALA A 154 6.64 37.29 -6.71
C ALA A 154 5.95 37.05 -8.07
N GLU A 155 5.65 38.10 -8.83
CA GLU A 155 5.07 37.99 -10.17
C GLU A 155 6.05 37.32 -11.16
N GLN A 156 7.34 37.66 -11.10
CA GLN A 156 8.38 37.05 -11.92
C GLN A 156 8.61 35.57 -11.57
N GLU A 157 8.65 35.25 -10.27
CA GLU A 157 8.77 33.88 -9.77
C GLU A 157 7.56 33.04 -10.20
N LEU A 158 6.34 33.55 -10.01
CA LEU A 158 5.12 32.88 -10.44
C LEU A 158 5.11 32.64 -11.95
N ARG A 159 5.48 33.65 -12.76
CA ARG A 159 5.56 33.50 -14.22
C ARG A 159 6.59 32.45 -14.64
N SER A 160 7.74 32.42 -13.98
CA SER A 160 8.79 31.43 -14.24
C SER A 160 8.32 30.03 -13.88
N GLN A 161 7.66 29.88 -12.73
CA GLN A 161 7.08 28.62 -12.27
C GLN A 161 6.00 28.11 -13.23
N LEU A 162 5.11 29.00 -13.70
CA LEU A 162 4.09 28.65 -14.68
C LEU A 162 4.70 28.19 -16.01
N ALA A 163 5.76 28.84 -16.48
CA ALA A 163 6.47 28.42 -17.69
C ALA A 163 7.13 27.03 -17.53
N ILE A 164 7.71 26.75 -16.35
CA ILE A 164 8.26 25.42 -16.02
C ILE A 164 7.15 24.37 -16.02
N TYR A 165 6.01 24.64 -15.37
CA TYR A 165 4.89 23.71 -15.34
C TYR A 165 4.27 23.48 -16.73
N GLN A 166 4.11 24.53 -17.53
CA GLN A 166 3.62 24.39 -18.91
C GLN A 166 4.56 23.54 -19.74
N LYS A 167 5.88 23.75 -19.62
CA LYS A 167 6.87 22.92 -20.31
C LYS A 167 6.79 21.46 -19.85
N ALA A 168 6.73 21.22 -18.54
CA ALA A 168 6.62 19.87 -17.98
C ALA A 168 5.34 19.14 -18.46
N ILE A 169 4.23 19.87 -18.62
CA ILE A 169 2.99 19.29 -19.17
C ILE A 169 3.16 18.90 -20.64
N GLU A 170 3.80 19.74 -21.46
CA GLU A 170 4.03 19.40 -22.87
C GLU A 170 5.02 18.23 -23.00
N ASP A 171 6.13 18.26 -22.25
CA ASP A 171 7.11 17.16 -22.21
C ASP A 171 6.44 15.84 -21.81
N LEU A 172 5.60 15.84 -20.77
CA LEU A 172 4.85 14.66 -20.31
C LEU A 172 3.84 14.16 -21.36
N LYS A 173 3.24 15.07 -22.12
CA LYS A 173 2.29 14.74 -23.18
C LYS A 173 3.01 14.12 -24.38
N GLU A 174 4.15 14.67 -24.79
CA GLU A 174 5.01 14.10 -25.82
C GLU A 174 5.52 12.71 -25.41
N GLU A 175 5.97 12.54 -24.16
CA GLU A 175 6.40 11.24 -23.63
C GLU A 175 5.26 10.22 -23.61
N ASN A 176 4.06 10.61 -23.17
CA ASN A 176 2.89 9.73 -23.19
C ASN A 176 2.48 9.33 -24.62
N GLN A 177 2.57 10.23 -25.60
CA GLN A 177 2.30 9.91 -27.00
C GLN A 177 3.35 8.94 -27.57
N ALA A 178 4.63 9.17 -27.29
CA ALA A 178 5.71 8.28 -27.69
C ALA A 178 5.58 6.89 -27.05
N LEU A 179 5.23 6.84 -25.75
CA LEU A 179 5.00 5.61 -25.02
C LEU A 179 3.78 4.85 -25.58
N ALA A 180 2.67 5.55 -25.87
CA ALA A 180 1.49 4.95 -26.47
C ALA A 180 1.79 4.35 -27.86
N SER A 181 2.56 5.05 -28.69
CA SER A 181 2.99 4.55 -30.00
C SER A 181 3.92 3.33 -29.88
N THR A 182 4.86 3.37 -28.93
CA THR A 182 5.75 2.24 -28.63
C THR A 182 4.97 1.03 -28.09
N TRP A 183 3.96 1.26 -27.26
CA TRP A 183 3.11 0.21 -26.75
C TRP A 183 2.29 -0.44 -27.86
N ALA A 184 1.67 0.35 -28.74
CA ALA A 184 0.91 -0.15 -29.87
C ALA A 184 1.76 -0.99 -30.82
N SER A 185 2.97 -0.52 -31.19
CA SER A 185 3.89 -1.27 -32.05
C SER A 185 4.35 -2.59 -31.41
N ARG A 186 4.73 -2.57 -30.12
CA ARG A 186 5.09 -3.80 -29.39
C ARG A 186 3.92 -4.79 -29.28
N GLN A 187 2.70 -4.29 -29.15
CA GLN A 187 1.51 -5.15 -29.10
C GLN A 187 1.27 -5.82 -30.45
N GLU A 188 1.46 -5.09 -31.55
CA GLU A 188 1.37 -5.65 -32.91
C GLU A 188 2.47 -6.70 -33.17
N GLU A 189 3.72 -6.39 -32.79
CA GLU A 189 4.84 -7.34 -32.88
C GLU A 189 4.59 -8.61 -32.07
N LEU A 190 4.08 -8.47 -30.84
CA LEU A 190 3.74 -9.61 -30.00
C LEU A 190 2.61 -10.45 -30.61
N GLN A 191 1.60 -9.82 -31.22
CA GLN A 191 0.53 -10.54 -31.91
C GLN A 191 1.06 -11.32 -33.12
N LYS A 192 1.92 -10.71 -33.94
CA LYS A 192 2.57 -11.40 -35.07
C LYS A 192 3.43 -12.56 -34.59
N ALA A 193 4.29 -12.35 -33.59
CA ALA A 193 5.12 -13.40 -33.02
C ALA A 193 4.31 -14.56 -32.45
N ARG A 194 3.15 -14.29 -31.83
CA ARG A 194 2.23 -15.34 -31.37
C ARG A 194 1.63 -16.13 -32.51
N GLN A 195 1.16 -15.47 -33.56
CA GLN A 195 0.61 -16.13 -34.74
C GLN A 195 1.66 -17.00 -35.43
N GLU A 196 2.88 -16.49 -35.62
CA GLU A 196 3.99 -17.24 -36.18
C GLU A 196 4.35 -18.46 -35.33
N ALA A 197 4.41 -18.31 -34.00
CA ALA A 197 4.67 -19.41 -33.07
C ALA A 197 3.56 -20.48 -33.10
N GLU A 198 2.30 -20.07 -33.20
CA GLU A 198 1.16 -20.98 -33.28
C GLU A 198 1.18 -21.80 -34.59
N VAL A 199 1.46 -21.16 -35.72
CA VAL A 199 1.63 -21.83 -37.01
C VAL A 199 2.80 -22.82 -36.96
N ALA A 200 3.95 -22.41 -36.41
CA ALA A 200 5.11 -23.29 -36.27
C ALA A 200 4.83 -24.49 -35.36
N GLN A 201 4.08 -24.28 -34.26
CA GLN A 201 3.68 -25.35 -33.35
C GLN A 201 2.74 -26.35 -34.04
N GLN A 202 1.76 -25.88 -34.79
CA GLN A 202 0.84 -26.74 -35.54
C GLN A 202 1.59 -27.59 -36.59
N GLN A 203 2.54 -26.99 -37.30
CA GLN A 203 3.39 -27.70 -38.26
C GLN A 203 4.22 -28.79 -37.56
N LEU A 204 4.85 -28.47 -36.43
CA LEU A 204 5.64 -29.43 -35.66
C LEU A 204 4.79 -30.61 -35.16
N ILE A 205 3.57 -30.33 -34.66
CA ILE A 205 2.64 -31.37 -34.21
C ILE A 205 2.24 -32.28 -35.39
N ALA A 206 1.93 -31.69 -36.55
CA ALA A 206 1.57 -32.45 -37.75
C ALA A 206 2.73 -33.37 -38.18
N SER A 207 3.95 -32.84 -38.28
CA SER A 207 5.15 -33.62 -38.61
C SER A 207 5.43 -34.73 -37.60
N LEU A 208 5.26 -34.46 -36.30
CA LEU A 208 5.46 -35.48 -35.25
C LEU A 208 4.42 -36.61 -35.35
N SER A 209 3.16 -36.27 -35.66
CA SER A 209 2.10 -37.25 -35.85
C SER A 209 2.37 -38.13 -37.07
N GLU A 210 2.80 -37.53 -38.18
CA GLU A 210 3.17 -38.26 -39.40
C GLU A 210 4.35 -39.20 -39.16
N GLU A 211 5.40 -38.71 -38.50
CA GLU A 211 6.57 -39.50 -38.10
C GLU A 211 6.19 -40.67 -37.18
N LYS A 212 5.29 -40.45 -36.21
CA LYS A 212 4.78 -41.54 -35.36
C LYS A 212 4.01 -42.57 -36.17
N ALA A 213 3.13 -42.14 -37.07
CA ALA A 213 2.36 -43.04 -37.92
C ALA A 213 3.28 -43.83 -38.86
N GLY A 214 4.31 -43.20 -39.42
CA GLY A 214 5.34 -43.85 -40.23
C GLY A 214 6.10 -44.91 -39.45
N ARG A 215 6.58 -44.58 -38.24
CA ARG A 215 7.25 -45.55 -37.37
C ARG A 215 6.34 -46.72 -36.97
N GLN A 216 5.06 -46.47 -36.71
CA GLN A 216 4.12 -47.54 -36.39
C GLN A 216 3.92 -48.49 -37.57
N LYS A 217 3.74 -47.96 -38.78
CA LYS A 217 3.64 -48.79 -39.99
C LYS A 217 4.88 -49.66 -40.19
N VAL A 218 6.07 -49.08 -40.07
CA VAL A 218 7.33 -49.84 -40.17
C VAL A 218 7.43 -50.90 -39.07
N ALA A 219 7.00 -50.61 -37.85
CA ALA A 219 6.97 -51.59 -36.77
C ALA A 219 5.97 -52.73 -37.06
N ASP A 220 4.79 -52.42 -37.58
CA ASP A 220 3.77 -53.39 -37.96
C ASP A 220 4.27 -54.28 -39.12
N GLU A 221 4.85 -53.68 -40.16
CA GLU A 221 5.48 -54.41 -41.28
C GLU A 221 6.60 -55.32 -40.76
N LEU A 222 7.50 -54.79 -39.92
CA LEU A 222 8.59 -55.58 -39.35
C LEU A 222 8.06 -56.74 -38.48
N SER A 223 6.94 -56.56 -37.78
CA SER A 223 6.31 -57.63 -36.99
C SER A 223 5.80 -58.78 -37.86
N GLN A 224 5.38 -58.53 -39.09
CA GLN A 224 4.95 -59.56 -40.04
C GLN A 224 6.12 -60.39 -40.57
N PHE A 225 7.31 -59.79 -40.67
CA PHE A 225 8.54 -60.48 -41.11
C PHE A 225 9.35 -61.10 -39.96
N ARG A 226 8.98 -60.83 -38.69
CA ARG A 226 9.59 -61.55 -37.57
C ARG A 226 9.15 -63.01 -37.64
N PRO A 227 10.08 -63.98 -37.68
CA PRO A 227 9.70 -65.38 -37.62
C PRO A 227 8.88 -65.60 -36.36
N LYS A 228 7.67 -66.18 -36.50
CA LYS A 228 6.89 -66.66 -35.35
C LYS A 228 7.83 -67.54 -34.54
N GLN A 229 8.21 -67.08 -33.35
CA GLN A 229 8.98 -67.91 -32.43
C GLN A 229 8.03 -69.02 -31.99
N PHE A 230 8.22 -70.21 -32.56
CA PHE A 230 7.50 -71.40 -32.15
C PHE A 230 7.94 -71.74 -30.73
N ASP A 231 6.99 -71.87 -29.82
CA ASP A 231 7.27 -72.51 -28.54
C ASP A 231 7.46 -74.00 -28.84
N VAL A 232 8.67 -74.49 -28.54
CA VAL A 232 9.11 -75.87 -28.78
C VAL A 232 8.99 -76.65 -27.46
N PRO A 233 8.58 -77.92 -27.49
CA PRO A 233 8.52 -78.72 -26.27
C PRO A 233 9.86 -78.82 -25.54
N ASP A 234 9.79 -78.74 -24.22
CA ASP A 234 10.95 -78.72 -23.34
C ASP A 234 11.50 -80.12 -23.10
N GLY A 235 10.63 -81.12 -23.07
CA GLY A 235 10.98 -82.51 -22.83
C GLY A 235 9.89 -83.49 -23.21
N GLU A 236 10.10 -84.75 -22.84
CA GLU A 236 9.18 -85.86 -23.09
C GLU A 236 8.96 -86.69 -21.82
N ILE A 237 7.80 -87.34 -21.77
CA ILE A 237 7.46 -88.32 -20.76
C ILE A 237 8.09 -89.65 -21.14
N ARG A 238 8.98 -90.17 -20.28
CA ARG A 238 9.67 -91.44 -20.52
C ARG A 238 8.91 -92.64 -20.01
N MET A 239 8.21 -92.49 -18.89
CA MET A 239 7.48 -93.57 -18.24
C MET A 239 6.27 -93.01 -17.51
N VAL A 240 5.18 -93.77 -17.51
CA VAL A 240 3.93 -93.40 -16.85
C VAL A 240 3.47 -94.56 -15.98
N ASP A 241 3.18 -94.28 -14.71
CA ASP A 241 2.46 -95.16 -13.80
C ASP A 241 1.13 -94.48 -13.42
N GLN A 242 0.09 -94.81 -14.20
CA GLN A 242 -1.26 -94.27 -13.99
C GLN A 242 -1.87 -94.69 -12.66
N GLY A 243 -1.49 -95.86 -12.11
CA GLY A 243 -2.03 -96.36 -10.84
C GLY A 243 -1.50 -95.60 -9.63
N ARG A 244 -0.31 -94.99 -9.76
CA ARG A 244 0.30 -94.13 -8.74
C ARG A 244 0.21 -92.65 -9.06
N GLU A 245 -0.39 -92.28 -10.20
CA GLU A 245 -0.42 -90.92 -10.73
C GLU A 245 0.98 -90.30 -10.82
N THR A 246 1.98 -91.08 -11.22
CA THR A 246 3.38 -90.62 -11.32
C THR A 246 3.95 -90.84 -12.70
N VAL A 247 4.80 -89.93 -13.14
CA VAL A 247 5.52 -89.99 -14.42
C VAL A 247 7.00 -89.71 -14.21
N ILE A 248 7.83 -90.29 -15.08
CA ILE A 248 9.25 -89.94 -15.18
C ILE A 248 9.44 -89.12 -16.45
N ILE A 249 10.04 -87.94 -16.30
CA ILE A 249 10.32 -87.03 -17.41
C ILE A 249 11.81 -87.00 -17.75
N GLY A 250 12.13 -86.65 -18.99
CA GLY A 250 13.50 -86.54 -19.50
C GLY A 250 14.25 -85.27 -19.12
N LEU A 251 13.88 -84.63 -18.00
CA LEU A 251 14.44 -83.38 -17.49
C LEU A 251 15.00 -83.60 -16.08
N GLY A 252 16.12 -82.96 -15.74
CA GLY A 252 16.75 -83.16 -14.43
C GLY A 252 17.63 -81.99 -13.95
N SER A 253 18.55 -82.29 -13.02
CA SER A 253 19.38 -81.27 -12.37
C SER A 253 20.31 -80.53 -13.34
N ALA A 254 20.86 -81.23 -14.35
CA ALA A 254 21.74 -80.61 -15.35
C ALA A 254 20.97 -79.67 -16.29
N ASP A 255 19.65 -79.84 -16.40
CA ASP A 255 18.77 -78.94 -17.16
C ASP A 255 18.37 -77.68 -16.36
N ASN A 256 18.76 -77.57 -15.08
CA ASN A 256 18.28 -76.58 -14.11
C ASN A 256 16.78 -76.76 -13.75
N LEU A 257 16.28 -77.99 -13.78
CA LEU A 257 14.93 -78.30 -13.32
C LEU A 257 14.84 -78.21 -11.79
N ARG A 258 13.78 -77.56 -11.29
CA ARG A 258 13.47 -77.47 -9.85
C ARG A 258 12.24 -78.29 -9.51
N GLU A 259 12.13 -78.67 -8.25
CA GLU A 259 10.89 -79.25 -7.72
C GLU A 259 9.76 -78.21 -7.78
N GLN A 260 8.52 -78.69 -7.79
CA GLN A 260 7.28 -77.91 -7.87
C GLN A 260 7.04 -77.17 -9.20
N VAL A 261 7.94 -77.29 -10.19
CA VAL A 261 7.68 -76.82 -11.55
C VAL A 261 6.57 -77.66 -12.17
N SER A 262 5.56 -77.00 -12.72
CA SER A 262 4.44 -77.62 -13.40
C SER A 262 4.56 -77.48 -14.91
N PHE A 263 4.21 -78.55 -15.62
CA PHE A 263 4.19 -78.62 -17.08
C PHE A 263 2.83 -79.09 -17.57
N SER A 264 2.41 -78.55 -18.71
CA SER A 264 1.31 -79.09 -19.47
C SER A 264 1.81 -80.17 -20.44
N VAL A 265 1.05 -81.25 -20.56
CA VAL A 265 1.37 -82.41 -21.38
C VAL A 265 0.62 -82.34 -22.70
N PHE A 266 1.33 -82.51 -23.80
CA PHE A 266 0.79 -82.48 -25.15
C PHE A 266 1.03 -83.83 -25.86
N PRO A 267 0.20 -84.18 -26.86
CA PRO A 267 0.38 -85.41 -27.61
C PRO A 267 1.77 -85.52 -28.24
N ASN A 268 2.28 -86.75 -28.35
CA ASN A 268 3.50 -87.03 -29.10
C ASN A 268 3.42 -86.48 -30.55
N GLY A 269 4.52 -85.92 -31.04
CA GLY A 269 4.61 -85.31 -32.38
C GLY A 269 4.20 -83.84 -32.43
N THR A 270 3.79 -83.25 -31.31
CA THR A 270 3.56 -81.80 -31.20
C THR A 270 4.87 -81.06 -31.37
N THR A 271 4.99 -80.27 -32.44
CA THR A 271 6.20 -79.48 -32.76
C THR A 271 6.00 -77.98 -32.56
N ASP A 272 4.75 -77.52 -32.49
CA ASP A 272 4.36 -76.15 -32.23
C ASP A 272 3.29 -76.13 -31.15
N ILE A 273 3.67 -75.70 -29.94
CA ILE A 273 2.75 -75.62 -28.80
C ILE A 273 1.80 -74.43 -28.93
N THR A 274 2.17 -73.42 -29.72
CA THR A 274 1.34 -72.21 -29.87
C THR A 274 0.09 -72.48 -30.72
N ASN A 275 0.13 -73.49 -31.59
CA ASN A 275 -1.01 -73.91 -32.40
C ASN A 275 -1.49 -75.34 -32.06
N SER A 276 -0.97 -75.95 -30.99
CA SER A 276 -1.38 -77.31 -30.60
C SER A 276 -2.78 -77.32 -30.00
N GLU A 277 -3.48 -78.44 -30.17
CA GLU A 277 -4.74 -78.70 -29.47
C GLU A 277 -4.55 -78.66 -27.94
N LYS A 278 -5.68 -78.55 -27.22
CA LYS A 278 -5.76 -78.52 -25.76
C LYS A 278 -4.82 -79.56 -25.12
N ALA A 279 -4.11 -79.17 -24.06
CA ALA A 279 -3.24 -80.08 -23.32
C ALA A 279 -4.02 -81.31 -22.79
N LYS A 280 -3.38 -82.48 -22.82
CA LYS A 280 -3.94 -83.76 -22.34
C LYS A 280 -4.11 -83.81 -20.81
N GLY A 281 -3.34 -82.98 -20.12
CA GLY A 281 -3.27 -82.92 -18.68
C GLY A 281 -2.07 -82.11 -18.22
N SER A 282 -1.82 -82.11 -16.92
CA SER A 282 -0.69 -81.42 -16.29
C SER A 282 0.04 -82.30 -15.30
N ILE A 283 1.35 -82.05 -15.19
CA ILE A 283 2.24 -82.75 -14.26
C ILE A 283 3.01 -81.74 -13.43
N GLN A 284 3.32 -82.10 -12.19
CA GLN A 284 4.14 -81.30 -11.28
C GLN A 284 5.34 -82.11 -10.80
N VAL A 285 6.54 -81.55 -10.95
CA VAL A 285 7.78 -82.20 -10.52
C VAL A 285 7.78 -82.33 -9.01
N THR A 286 7.84 -83.56 -8.51
CA THR A 286 7.89 -83.85 -7.06
C THR A 286 9.32 -84.05 -6.59
N ARG A 287 10.18 -84.65 -7.43
CA ARG A 287 11.55 -84.96 -7.07
C ARG A 287 12.45 -85.01 -8.29
N VAL A 288 13.60 -84.36 -8.22
CA VAL A 288 14.66 -84.52 -9.24
C VAL A 288 15.54 -85.72 -8.87
N ILE A 289 15.62 -86.72 -9.75
CA ILE A 289 16.31 -88.00 -9.48
C ILE A 289 17.79 -87.92 -9.89
N SER A 290 18.06 -87.36 -11.08
CA SER A 290 19.41 -87.30 -11.68
C SER A 290 19.54 -86.15 -12.68
N ASP A 291 20.67 -86.08 -13.39
CA ASP A 291 21.01 -85.01 -14.34
C ASP A 291 19.94 -84.75 -15.41
N HIS A 292 19.27 -85.80 -15.92
CA HIS A 292 18.23 -85.71 -16.94
C HIS A 292 17.02 -86.61 -16.63
N SER A 293 16.68 -86.76 -15.36
CA SER A 293 15.49 -87.51 -14.95
C SER A 293 14.89 -86.96 -13.67
N ALA A 294 13.58 -86.74 -13.69
CA ALA A 294 12.79 -86.32 -12.55
C ALA A 294 11.48 -87.10 -12.48
N GLU A 295 11.01 -87.30 -11.25
CA GLU A 295 9.68 -87.81 -10.93
C GLU A 295 8.71 -86.63 -10.85
N ALA A 296 7.57 -86.77 -11.50
CA ALA A 296 6.49 -85.81 -11.44
C ALA A 296 5.18 -86.52 -11.12
N LYS A 297 4.30 -85.83 -10.40
CA LYS A 297 2.94 -86.28 -10.11
C LYS A 297 2.00 -85.75 -11.19
N ILE A 298 1.07 -86.58 -11.66
CA ILE A 298 -0.04 -86.17 -12.52
C ILE A 298 -1.02 -85.37 -11.65
N VAL A 299 -1.25 -84.11 -12.03
CA VAL A 299 -2.14 -83.18 -11.33
C VAL A 299 -3.53 -83.21 -11.95
N ASP A 300 -3.58 -83.15 -13.28
CA ASP A 300 -4.79 -83.25 -14.06
C ASP A 300 -4.56 -84.17 -15.25
N SER A 301 -5.58 -84.94 -15.64
CA SER A 301 -5.52 -85.85 -16.78
C SER A 301 -6.91 -86.06 -17.36
N GLU A 302 -7.04 -85.96 -18.68
CA GLU A 302 -8.29 -86.23 -19.36
C GLU A 302 -8.55 -87.74 -19.45
N LEU A 303 -9.70 -88.20 -18.94
CA LEU A 303 -10.04 -89.63 -18.88
C LEU A 303 -10.13 -90.27 -20.27
N LEU A 304 -10.54 -89.49 -21.28
CA LEU A 304 -10.68 -89.93 -22.66
C LEU A 304 -9.37 -89.84 -23.46
N ASP A 305 -8.36 -89.12 -22.96
CA ASP A 305 -7.05 -89.00 -23.59
C ASP A 305 -5.93 -89.09 -22.53
N PRO A 306 -5.61 -90.31 -22.04
CA PRO A 306 -4.67 -90.48 -20.95
C PRO A 306 -3.24 -90.12 -21.37
N ILE A 307 -2.45 -89.66 -20.41
CA ILE A 307 -1.02 -89.38 -20.58
C ILE A 307 -0.26 -90.68 -20.92
N LEU A 308 0.55 -90.65 -22.00
CA LEU A 308 1.31 -91.80 -22.51
C LEU A 308 2.83 -91.50 -22.56
N PRO A 309 3.68 -92.54 -22.49
CA PRO A 309 5.10 -92.39 -22.83
C PRO A 309 5.28 -91.84 -24.25
N GLY A 310 6.18 -90.85 -24.40
CA GLY A 310 6.41 -90.12 -25.64
C GLY A 310 5.59 -88.85 -25.80
N ASP A 311 4.60 -88.60 -24.93
CA ASP A 311 3.95 -87.28 -24.86
C ASP A 311 4.96 -86.22 -24.45
N VAL A 312 4.82 -85.01 -25.00
CA VAL A 312 5.78 -83.92 -24.80
C VAL A 312 5.28 -82.96 -23.73
N ILE A 313 6.21 -82.26 -23.08
CA ILE A 313 5.90 -81.35 -21.97
C ILE A 313 6.39 -79.95 -22.28
N TYR A 314 5.64 -78.96 -21.82
CA TYR A 314 5.98 -77.55 -22.00
C TYR A 314 5.52 -76.71 -20.82
N THR A 315 6.28 -75.67 -20.52
CA THR A 315 5.87 -74.60 -19.61
C THR A 315 6.54 -73.29 -19.99
N PRO A 316 5.83 -72.15 -20.01
CA PRO A 316 6.46 -70.85 -20.26
C PRO A 316 7.38 -70.45 -19.10
N LEU A 317 7.18 -71.03 -17.90
CA LEU A 317 7.87 -70.68 -16.66
C LEU A 317 9.35 -71.04 -16.63
N TRP A 318 9.77 -71.98 -17.48
CA TRP A 318 11.07 -72.61 -17.36
C TRP A 318 11.60 -73.01 -18.74
N HIS A 319 12.91 -72.88 -18.92
CA HIS A 319 13.62 -73.49 -20.04
C HIS A 319 14.99 -73.99 -19.61
N LYS A 320 15.50 -74.96 -20.37
CA LYS A 320 16.83 -75.55 -20.14
C LYS A 320 17.92 -74.48 -20.10
N GLY A 321 18.58 -74.36 -18.95
CA GLY A 321 19.80 -73.59 -18.78
C GLY A 321 19.67 -72.05 -18.81
N ARG A 322 18.46 -71.48 -18.71
CA ARG A 322 18.28 -70.02 -18.55
C ARG A 322 17.12 -69.67 -17.63
N GLU A 323 17.21 -68.50 -17.01
CA GLU A 323 16.11 -67.90 -16.25
C GLU A 323 15.17 -67.18 -17.22
N GLU A 324 13.87 -67.41 -17.06
CA GLU A 324 12.85 -66.77 -17.89
C GLU A 324 12.38 -65.47 -17.25
N HIS A 325 12.26 -64.42 -18.06
CA HIS A 325 11.93 -63.07 -17.61
C HIS A 325 10.53 -62.67 -18.05
N PHE A 326 9.74 -62.17 -17.11
CA PHE A 326 8.32 -61.85 -17.29
C PHE A 326 8.01 -60.41 -16.95
N ALA A 327 6.98 -59.89 -17.58
CA ALA A 327 6.32 -58.66 -17.16
C ALA A 327 4.84 -58.90 -16.93
N LEU A 328 4.25 -58.17 -15.99
CA LEU A 328 2.86 -58.31 -15.56
C LEU A 328 2.08 -57.03 -15.87
N ALA A 329 0.99 -57.11 -16.64
CA ALA A 329 0.15 -55.96 -16.95
C ALA A 329 -1.35 -56.29 -16.89
N GLY A 330 -2.15 -55.31 -16.48
CA GLY A 330 -3.60 -55.44 -16.35
C GLY A 330 -4.04 -55.96 -14.98
N ILE A 331 -5.31 -56.37 -14.90
CA ILE A 331 -5.85 -57.05 -13.74
C ILE A 331 -5.66 -58.53 -13.94
N LEU A 332 -4.74 -59.10 -13.17
CA LEU A 332 -4.43 -60.51 -13.20
C LEU A 332 -5.21 -61.23 -12.11
N ASP A 333 -6.49 -61.48 -12.35
CA ASP A 333 -7.41 -62.08 -11.39
C ASP A 333 -7.45 -63.61 -11.59
N ILE A 334 -6.84 -64.38 -10.67
CA ILE A 334 -6.81 -65.84 -10.76
C ILE A 334 -8.03 -66.45 -10.04
N ASN A 335 -8.51 -65.78 -8.98
CA ASN A 335 -9.54 -66.30 -8.09
C ASN A 335 -10.96 -65.77 -8.41
N GLU A 336 -11.08 -64.92 -9.44
CA GLU A 336 -12.30 -64.25 -9.90
C GLU A 336 -12.96 -63.35 -8.85
N ASP A 337 -12.16 -62.73 -7.97
CA ASP A 337 -12.64 -61.80 -6.94
C ASP A 337 -12.69 -60.32 -7.41
N GLY A 338 -12.29 -60.05 -8.65
CA GLY A 338 -12.25 -58.73 -9.27
C GLY A 338 -11.03 -57.90 -8.87
N ARG A 339 -10.06 -58.47 -8.15
CA ARG A 339 -8.79 -57.82 -7.78
C ARG A 339 -7.63 -58.53 -8.48
N THR A 340 -6.49 -57.85 -8.51
CA THR A 340 -5.29 -58.37 -9.15
C THR A 340 -4.47 -59.20 -8.16
N ASP A 341 -4.15 -60.43 -8.53
CA ASP A 341 -3.39 -61.41 -7.75
C ASP A 341 -1.89 -61.39 -8.14
N ASN A 342 -1.31 -60.19 -8.32
CA ASN A 342 0.07 -60.04 -8.80
C ASN A 342 1.09 -60.80 -7.95
N ASP A 343 0.93 -60.79 -6.62
CA ASP A 343 1.85 -61.48 -5.72
C ASP A 343 1.76 -63.00 -5.88
N ALA A 344 0.55 -63.55 -6.13
CA ALA A 344 0.38 -64.97 -6.38
C ALA A 344 1.07 -65.39 -7.68
N ILE A 345 0.90 -64.61 -8.75
CA ILE A 345 1.56 -64.86 -10.04
C ILE A 345 3.07 -64.70 -9.94
N ARG A 346 3.54 -63.64 -9.26
CA ARG A 346 4.97 -63.44 -9.00
C ARG A 346 5.55 -64.64 -8.26
N ASN A 347 4.84 -65.18 -7.26
CA ASN A 347 5.28 -66.35 -6.53
C ASN A 347 5.32 -67.60 -7.43
N LEU A 348 4.32 -67.84 -8.29
CA LEU A 348 4.34 -68.93 -9.27
C LEU A 348 5.58 -68.85 -10.20
N ILE A 349 5.85 -67.66 -10.71
CA ILE A 349 7.02 -67.40 -11.57
C ILE A 349 8.33 -67.64 -10.82
N THR A 350 8.43 -67.10 -9.61
CA THR A 350 9.66 -67.16 -8.82
C THR A 350 9.94 -68.58 -8.30
N MET A 351 8.92 -69.35 -7.93
CA MET A 351 9.06 -70.75 -7.53
C MET A 351 9.63 -71.62 -8.67
N ALA A 352 9.23 -71.34 -9.91
CA ALA A 352 9.76 -72.04 -11.07
C ALA A 352 11.17 -71.56 -11.49
N GLY A 353 11.70 -70.51 -10.86
CA GLY A 353 13.01 -69.92 -11.16
C GLY A 353 12.99 -68.79 -12.20
N GLY A 354 11.81 -68.27 -12.54
CA GLY A 354 11.66 -67.07 -13.38
C GLY A 354 11.80 -65.77 -12.59
N VAL A 355 12.00 -64.67 -13.32
CA VAL A 355 12.18 -63.30 -12.79
C VAL A 355 11.09 -62.38 -13.34
N VAL A 356 10.49 -61.55 -12.48
CA VAL A 356 9.55 -60.50 -12.92
C VAL A 356 10.30 -59.17 -13.06
N ASP A 357 10.53 -58.75 -14.30
CA ASP A 357 11.28 -57.53 -14.66
C ASP A 357 10.45 -56.25 -14.50
N ALA A 358 9.14 -56.35 -14.77
CA ALA A 358 8.22 -55.23 -14.72
C ALA A 358 6.81 -55.66 -14.31
N GLU A 359 6.11 -54.84 -13.54
CA GLU A 359 4.72 -55.10 -13.15
C GLU A 359 3.92 -53.81 -13.01
N VAL A 360 2.63 -53.86 -13.36
CA VAL A 360 1.66 -52.83 -13.00
C VAL A 360 1.07 -53.17 -11.64
N ARG A 361 1.29 -52.31 -10.66
CA ARG A 361 0.74 -52.47 -9.31
C ARG A 361 -0.74 -52.08 -9.25
N PRO A 362 -1.49 -52.51 -8.21
CA PRO A 362 -2.91 -52.16 -8.05
C PRO A 362 -3.20 -50.65 -7.96
N ASP A 363 -2.19 -49.84 -7.64
CA ASP A 363 -2.25 -48.38 -7.59
C ASP A 363 -2.03 -47.69 -8.96
N GLY A 364 -1.75 -48.47 -10.01
CA GLY A 364 -1.44 -47.96 -11.34
C GLY A 364 0.01 -47.51 -11.53
N GLN A 365 0.89 -47.73 -10.55
CA GLN A 365 2.33 -47.51 -10.72
C GLN A 365 2.99 -48.70 -11.43
N ILE A 366 3.98 -48.39 -12.27
CA ILE A 366 4.83 -49.40 -12.91
C ILE A 366 6.06 -49.58 -12.04
N SER A 367 6.29 -50.81 -11.59
CA SER A 367 7.53 -51.21 -10.93
C SER A 367 8.40 -51.94 -11.95
N GLY A 368 9.64 -51.51 -12.14
CA GLY A 368 10.56 -52.12 -13.10
C GLY A 368 10.42 -51.63 -14.54
N GLN A 369 11.06 -52.30 -15.49
CA GLN A 369 11.09 -51.91 -16.91
C GLN A 369 11.15 -53.14 -17.82
N ILE A 370 10.42 -53.10 -18.94
CA ILE A 370 10.51 -54.15 -19.96
C ILE A 370 11.79 -53.95 -20.75
N THR A 371 12.62 -55.00 -20.80
CA THR A 371 13.86 -55.00 -21.58
C THR A 371 13.80 -56.03 -22.70
N PRO A 372 14.72 -56.02 -23.67
CA PRO A 372 14.81 -57.09 -24.68
C PRO A 372 15.08 -58.49 -24.10
N ARG A 373 15.39 -58.61 -22.80
CA ARG A 373 15.51 -59.91 -22.11
C ARG A 373 14.18 -60.44 -21.61
N THR A 374 13.20 -59.57 -21.39
CA THR A 374 11.85 -59.95 -21.00
C THR A 374 11.21 -60.72 -22.16
N ARG A 375 10.76 -61.95 -21.90
CA ARG A 375 10.23 -62.81 -22.96
C ARG A 375 8.73 -62.69 -23.10
N TYR A 376 8.01 -62.71 -21.98
CA TYR A 376 6.56 -62.67 -21.96
C TYR A 376 6.04 -61.48 -21.15
N LEU A 377 5.08 -60.77 -21.73
CA LEU A 377 4.18 -59.88 -21.02
C LEU A 377 2.88 -60.65 -20.76
N ILE A 378 2.61 -61.00 -19.51
CA ILE A 378 1.36 -61.61 -19.09
C ILE A 378 0.32 -60.50 -18.95
N VAL A 379 -0.74 -60.62 -19.71
CA VAL A 379 -1.79 -59.62 -19.84
C VAL A 379 -3.08 -60.15 -19.22
N GLY A 380 -3.50 -59.50 -18.15
CA GLY A 380 -4.79 -59.74 -17.51
C GLY A 380 -5.96 -59.19 -18.31
N GLU A 381 -7.16 -59.67 -17.98
CA GLU A 381 -8.37 -59.28 -18.70
C GLU A 381 -8.65 -57.78 -18.56
N ARG A 382 -9.17 -57.21 -19.65
CA ARG A 382 -9.63 -55.83 -19.65
C ARG A 382 -11.02 -55.79 -19.01
N VAL A 383 -11.07 -55.40 -17.74
CA VAL A 383 -12.35 -55.16 -17.05
C VAL A 383 -13.09 -54.02 -17.75
N SER A 384 -14.34 -54.27 -18.15
CA SER A 384 -15.18 -53.31 -18.89
C SER A 384 -15.45 -52.03 -18.08
N ASP A 385 -15.71 -50.93 -18.79
CA ASP A 385 -15.92 -49.61 -18.16
C ASP A 385 -17.10 -49.58 -17.15
N ALA A 386 -17.99 -50.57 -17.18
CA ALA A 386 -19.08 -50.73 -16.21
C ALA A 386 -18.60 -51.26 -14.83
N ALA A 387 -17.58 -52.13 -14.82
CA ALA A 387 -16.91 -52.57 -13.60
C ALA A 387 -15.81 -51.58 -13.14
N ALA A 388 -15.47 -50.58 -13.96
CA ALA A 388 -14.56 -49.49 -13.62
C ALA A 388 -15.03 -48.60 -12.45
N GLN A 389 -16.31 -48.66 -12.09
CA GLN A 389 -16.86 -47.89 -10.97
C GLN A 389 -16.50 -48.49 -9.60
N ALA A 390 -16.00 -49.73 -9.53
CA ALA A 390 -15.72 -50.41 -8.26
C ALA A 390 -14.27 -50.26 -7.76
N ALA A 391 -13.30 -49.85 -8.60
CA ALA A 391 -11.89 -49.74 -8.21
C ALA A 391 -11.33 -48.33 -8.53
N ALA A 392 -11.02 -47.56 -7.47
CA ALA A 392 -10.59 -46.15 -7.54
C ALA A 392 -9.39 -45.85 -8.48
N ASN A 393 -8.63 -46.87 -8.91
CA ASN A 393 -7.40 -46.72 -9.70
C ASN A 393 -7.44 -47.39 -11.08
N LEU A 394 -8.60 -47.91 -11.55
CA LEU A 394 -8.64 -48.70 -12.78
C LEU A 394 -8.19 -47.93 -14.04
N GLY A 395 -8.51 -46.63 -14.14
CA GLY A 395 -8.04 -45.78 -15.23
C GLY A 395 -6.51 -45.63 -15.27
N ALA A 396 -5.87 -45.56 -14.10
CA ALA A 396 -4.41 -45.51 -13.98
C ALA A 396 -3.78 -46.86 -14.34
N VAL A 397 -4.34 -47.97 -13.83
CA VAL A 397 -3.90 -49.34 -14.17
C VAL A 397 -4.01 -49.61 -15.66
N ASN A 398 -5.12 -49.22 -16.32
CA ASN A 398 -5.28 -49.37 -17.76
C ASN A 398 -4.28 -48.52 -18.55
N THR A 399 -4.01 -47.29 -18.10
CA THR A 399 -3.01 -46.41 -18.73
C THR A 399 -1.60 -46.98 -18.62
N ALA A 400 -1.21 -47.43 -17.42
CA ALA A 400 0.06 -48.09 -17.16
C ALA A 400 0.20 -49.40 -17.96
N SER A 401 -0.87 -50.18 -18.03
CA SER A 401 -0.92 -51.43 -18.81
C SER A 401 -0.75 -51.18 -20.31
N ASN A 402 -1.37 -50.12 -20.85
CA ASN A 402 -1.16 -49.73 -22.25
C ASN A 402 0.28 -49.30 -22.50
N LYS A 403 0.89 -48.54 -21.57
CA LYS A 403 2.30 -48.17 -21.66
C LYS A 403 3.21 -49.40 -21.68
N LEU A 404 2.98 -50.40 -20.81
CA LEU A 404 3.75 -51.65 -20.84
C LEU A 404 3.50 -52.47 -22.13
N LYS A 405 2.28 -52.47 -22.68
CA LYS A 405 1.98 -53.10 -23.98
C LYS A 405 2.74 -52.42 -25.13
N ASP A 406 2.86 -51.09 -25.10
CA ASP A 406 3.64 -50.33 -26.09
C ASP A 406 5.15 -50.55 -25.93
N GLU A 407 5.65 -50.66 -24.70
CA GLU A 407 7.03 -51.02 -24.40
C GLU A 407 7.35 -52.46 -24.83
N ALA A 408 6.45 -53.41 -24.58
CA ALA A 408 6.56 -54.78 -25.06
C ALA A 408 6.64 -54.83 -26.60
N THR A 409 5.79 -54.08 -27.29
CA THR A 409 5.80 -53.99 -28.76
C THR A 409 7.12 -53.42 -29.28
N ARG A 410 7.62 -52.33 -28.66
CA ARG A 410 8.91 -51.71 -29.01
C ARG A 410 10.10 -52.66 -28.78
N ASN A 411 10.09 -53.42 -27.69
CA ASN A 411 11.16 -54.34 -27.34
C ASN A 411 11.01 -55.72 -27.98
N GLY A 412 9.90 -56.02 -28.66
CA GLY A 412 9.66 -57.32 -29.29
C GLY A 412 9.24 -58.44 -28.35
N VAL A 413 8.71 -58.10 -27.18
CA VAL A 413 8.28 -59.05 -26.15
C VAL A 413 6.93 -59.65 -26.53
N ARG A 414 6.78 -60.97 -26.39
CA ARG A 414 5.52 -61.66 -26.70
C ARG A 414 4.48 -61.40 -25.61
N ARG A 415 3.22 -61.25 -25.99
CA ARG A 415 2.11 -61.09 -25.06
C ARG A 415 1.40 -62.44 -24.90
N LEU A 416 1.15 -62.85 -23.67
CA LEU A 416 0.32 -64.01 -23.32
C LEU A 416 -0.88 -63.50 -22.50
N SER A 417 -2.07 -64.02 -22.74
CA SER A 417 -3.18 -63.76 -21.81
C SER A 417 -2.94 -64.48 -20.47
N LEU A 418 -3.61 -64.04 -19.41
CA LEU A 418 -3.56 -64.75 -18.13
C LEU A 418 -4.03 -66.21 -18.29
N ASP A 419 -5.10 -66.43 -19.05
CA ASP A 419 -5.65 -67.78 -19.27
C ASP A 419 -4.67 -68.68 -20.00
N GLU A 420 -4.07 -68.20 -21.11
CA GLU A 420 -3.04 -68.95 -21.85
C GLU A 420 -1.86 -69.28 -20.93
N PHE A 421 -1.45 -68.33 -20.09
CA PHE A 421 -0.36 -68.56 -19.14
C PHE A 421 -0.73 -69.63 -18.11
N LEU A 422 -1.92 -69.57 -17.51
CA LEU A 422 -2.39 -70.55 -16.51
C LEU A 422 -2.54 -71.95 -17.12
N ASP A 423 -3.04 -72.03 -18.35
CA ASP A 423 -3.21 -73.28 -19.09
C ASP A 423 -1.86 -73.94 -19.39
N TYR A 424 -0.84 -73.17 -19.80
CA TYR A 424 0.47 -73.74 -20.10
C TYR A 424 1.27 -74.18 -18.86
N ILE A 425 0.97 -73.64 -17.69
CA ILE A 425 1.58 -74.06 -16.43
C ILE A 425 0.76 -75.16 -15.74
N GLY A 426 -0.35 -75.59 -16.34
CA GLY A 426 -1.21 -76.64 -15.82
C GLY A 426 -1.93 -76.26 -14.53
N TYR A 427 -2.15 -74.96 -14.30
CA TYR A 427 -2.82 -74.45 -13.11
C TYR A 427 -4.34 -74.51 -13.29
N SER A 428 -4.97 -75.47 -12.61
CA SER A 428 -6.43 -75.55 -12.55
C SER A 428 -6.96 -74.59 -11.49
N ARG A 429 -7.85 -73.67 -11.87
CA ARG A 429 -8.59 -72.81 -10.93
C ARG A 429 -9.41 -73.73 -10.03
N THR A 430 -8.87 -74.06 -8.85
CA THR A 430 -9.51 -75.01 -7.97
C THR A 430 -10.85 -74.42 -7.52
N ASN A 431 -11.95 -75.12 -7.87
CA ASN A 431 -13.31 -74.75 -7.48
C ASN A 431 -13.34 -74.37 -6.00
N ARG A 432 -13.92 -73.19 -5.70
CA ARG A 432 -14.11 -72.64 -4.35
C ARG A 432 -14.39 -73.75 -3.33
N ILE A 433 -13.43 -74.00 -2.44
CA ILE A 433 -13.70 -74.81 -1.25
C ILE A 433 -14.63 -73.97 -0.38
N PHE A 434 -15.91 -74.34 -0.36
CA PHE A 434 -16.92 -73.78 0.52
C PHE A 434 -16.40 -73.83 1.97
N ARG A 435 -16.10 -72.66 2.54
CA ARG A 435 -15.84 -72.49 3.96
C ARG A 435 -17.13 -71.99 4.60
N PRO A 436 -17.92 -72.83 5.28
CA PRO A 436 -19.04 -72.32 6.05
C PRO A 436 -18.46 -71.39 7.12
N ASN A 437 -18.90 -70.12 7.09
CA ASN A 437 -18.63 -69.03 8.03
C ASN A 437 -17.70 -67.87 7.56
N SER A 438 -17.39 -67.72 6.27
CA SER A 438 -16.96 -66.42 5.72
C SER A 438 -18.21 -65.59 5.41
N GLY A 439 -18.42 -64.51 6.15
CA GLY A 439 -19.63 -63.64 6.09
C GLY A 439 -19.82 -62.85 4.79
N GLU A 440 -19.69 -63.49 3.63
CA GLU A 440 -20.11 -62.95 2.35
C GLU A 440 -21.63 -63.14 2.18
N LYS A 441 -22.32 -62.07 1.80
CA LYS A 441 -23.75 -62.10 1.47
C LYS A 441 -23.93 -62.75 0.10
N TYR A 442 -24.79 -63.75 0.04
CA TYR A 442 -25.27 -64.32 -1.22
C TYR A 442 -26.57 -63.65 -1.65
N ASP A 443 -26.65 -63.20 -2.91
CA ASP A 443 -27.90 -63.07 -3.65
C ASP A 443 -28.25 -64.45 -4.21
N LEU A 444 -29.06 -65.19 -3.47
CA LEU A 444 -29.76 -66.34 -4.04
C LEU A 444 -30.84 -65.77 -4.96
N GLU A 445 -30.84 -66.13 -6.25
CA GLU A 445 -32.00 -65.92 -7.12
C GLU A 445 -33.22 -66.58 -6.46
N ALA A 446 -34.07 -65.75 -5.88
CA ALA A 446 -35.30 -66.19 -5.25
C ALA A 446 -36.19 -66.81 -6.32
N GLY A 447 -36.55 -68.08 -6.07
CA GLY A 447 -37.42 -68.86 -6.91
C GLY A 447 -38.74 -68.16 -7.25
N GLN A 448 -39.20 -68.48 -8.46
CA GLN A 448 -40.47 -68.16 -9.08
C GLN A 448 -41.61 -67.82 -8.10
N ASN A 449 -42.21 -66.64 -8.33
CA ASN A 449 -43.42 -66.14 -7.68
C ASN A 449 -44.55 -67.18 -7.60
N SER A 450 -44.88 -67.63 -6.38
CA SER A 450 -46.09 -68.42 -6.12
C SER A 450 -47.29 -67.50 -5.89
N SER A 451 -47.86 -66.94 -6.95
CA SER A 451 -49.15 -66.23 -6.91
C SER A 451 -50.28 -67.09 -7.52
N SER A 452 -50.63 -68.21 -6.88
CA SER A 452 -51.81 -69.00 -7.28
C SER A 452 -52.29 -69.97 -6.20
N PHE A 453 -52.56 -69.49 -4.98
CA PHE A 453 -53.38 -70.24 -4.02
C PHE A 453 -54.65 -69.46 -3.66
N ARG A 454 -55.75 -69.80 -4.34
CA ARG A 454 -57.11 -69.39 -3.93
C ARG A 454 -57.63 -70.39 -2.89
N SER A 455 -57.97 -69.89 -1.70
CA SER A 455 -58.63 -70.64 -0.63
C SER A 455 -60.06 -71.04 -1.05
N ARG A 456 -60.38 -72.34 -0.96
CA ARG A 456 -61.73 -72.89 -1.20
C ARG A 456 -62.51 -72.92 0.11
N ARG A 457 -63.71 -72.32 0.13
CA ARG A 457 -64.70 -72.46 1.21
C ARG A 457 -65.51 -73.77 1.05
N PRO A 458 -65.96 -74.41 2.16
CA PRO A 458 -66.65 -75.71 2.11
C PRO A 458 -68.12 -75.55 1.69
N GLY A 459 -68.66 -76.58 1.01
CA GLY A 459 -69.97 -76.53 0.35
C GLY A 459 -71.19 -76.77 1.25
N SER A 460 -72.35 -76.31 0.78
CA SER A 460 -73.66 -76.81 1.18
C SER A 460 -74.52 -77.09 -0.06
N THR A 461 -74.88 -78.36 -0.17
CA THR A 461 -75.96 -79.03 -0.91
C THR A 461 -77.22 -78.18 -1.21
N ALA A 462 -77.79 -78.27 -2.43
CA ALA A 462 -78.92 -79.17 -2.77
C ALA A 462 -79.87 -78.65 -3.89
N TYR A 463 -80.26 -79.58 -4.78
CA TYR A 463 -81.51 -79.72 -5.59
C TYR A 463 -81.83 -78.76 -6.78
N ARG A 464 -81.90 -79.29 -8.01
CA ARG A 464 -83.10 -79.68 -8.84
C ARG A 464 -83.95 -78.46 -9.25
N ASN A 465 -84.32 -78.23 -10.51
CA ASN A 465 -84.60 -79.11 -11.66
C ASN A 465 -83.97 -78.62 -12.96
#